data_AF-A0A0N4X6X4-F1
#
_entry.id   AF-A0A0N4X6X4-F1
#
_cell.length_a   1.000
_cell.length_b   1.000
_cell.length_c   1.000
_cell.angle_alpha   90.00
_cell.angle_beta   90.00
_cell.angle_gamma   90.00
#
_symmetry.space_group_name_H-M   'P 1'
#
loop_
_entity.id
_entity.type
_entity.pdbx_description
1 polymer ?
#
loop_
_entity_poly.entity_id
_entity_poly.type
_entity_poly.pdbx_seq_one_letter_code
_entity_poly.pdbx_strand_id
1 'polypeptide(L)'
;MLRVVGRSLGLRYTSFRMLSSEKPKPPKKTKEEIMKEKTPKGKLEDDKPYEDPYLPRHPGGVNPITGEVNLPPAALSKLRQLSLISLAANSTSNRQIPYAEAMQYLRLNSVRELEDVVIDAIYNKFIKARLDSKGQFIEIDDWASRDTPINTIPTIIATLSDFARRVEDVRNNAVEDANRRDAQVVADRKRVQQAEAELAAARKALDESVMATMNSHEPTTSTRSKPSRSARQRPSQATPASK
;
A
#
# COMPACT_ATOMS: atom_id res chain seq x y z
N MET A 1 -95.37 4.69 -10.15
CA MET A 1 -96.00 4.09 -8.95
C MET A 1 -95.53 4.92 -7.75
N LEU A 2 -96.36 5.87 -7.30
CA LEU A 2 -97.30 5.80 -6.17
C LEU A 2 -96.62 6.06 -4.80
N ARG A 3 -97.04 7.18 -4.20
CA ARG A 3 -96.78 7.68 -2.85
C ARG A 3 -97.36 6.76 -1.77
N VAL A 4 -96.73 6.72 -0.59
CA VAL A 4 -97.36 6.65 0.77
C VAL A 4 -96.32 7.24 1.75
N VAL A 5 -96.42 8.45 2.33
CA VAL A 5 -97.35 9.06 3.32
C VAL A 5 -97.12 8.63 4.78
N GLY A 6 -96.77 9.62 5.61
CA GLY A 6 -97.19 9.79 7.02
C GLY A 6 -96.31 9.14 8.09
N ARG A 7 -96.15 9.67 9.31
CA ARG A 7 -96.76 10.80 10.02
C ARG A 7 -95.86 11.16 11.21
N SER A 8 -95.81 12.45 11.55
CA SER A 8 -95.33 12.98 12.82
C SER A 8 -96.28 12.66 13.99
N LEU A 9 -95.75 12.32 15.16
CA LEU A 9 -96.33 12.44 16.52
C LEU A 9 -95.11 12.31 17.47
N GLY A 10 -94.76 13.22 18.38
CA GLY A 10 -95.58 13.87 19.41
C GLY A 10 -95.12 13.34 20.77
N LEU A 11 -94.49 14.20 21.58
CA LEU A 11 -93.93 13.95 22.93
C LEU A 11 -94.85 13.13 23.84
N ARG A 12 -94.27 12.25 24.68
CA ARG A 12 -94.68 12.11 26.10
C ARG A 12 -93.48 11.78 26.99
N TYR A 13 -93.20 12.70 27.90
CA TYR A 13 -92.46 12.45 29.14
C TYR A 13 -93.24 11.44 29.98
N THR A 14 -92.58 10.37 30.43
CA THR A 14 -93.00 9.60 31.60
C THR A 14 -91.80 9.42 32.51
N SER A 15 -91.78 10.21 33.59
CA SER A 15 -90.91 10.01 34.74
C SER A 15 -91.25 8.68 35.41
N PHE A 16 -90.30 7.75 35.46
CA PHE A 16 -90.24 6.73 36.50
C PHE A 16 -89.04 7.04 37.39
N ARG A 17 -89.36 7.41 38.63
CA ARG A 17 -88.44 7.61 39.74
C ARG A 17 -88.26 6.25 40.41
N MET A 18 -87.05 5.70 40.40
CA MET A 18 -86.65 4.65 41.35
C MET A 18 -85.30 5.03 41.95
N LEU A 19 -85.32 5.19 43.26
CA LEU A 19 -84.18 5.39 44.14
C LEU A 19 -83.37 4.08 44.17
N SER A 20 -82.10 4.13 43.73
CA SER A 20 -81.11 3.15 44.14
C SER A 20 -79.81 3.88 44.48
N SER A 21 -79.52 3.90 45.78
CA SER A 21 -78.27 4.40 46.33
C SER A 21 -77.30 3.23 46.47
N GLU A 22 -76.48 2.99 45.45
CA GLU A 22 -75.24 2.24 45.59
C GLU A 22 -74.10 3.01 44.92
N LYS A 23 -73.19 3.51 45.75
CA LYS A 23 -71.98 4.21 45.30
C LYS A 23 -71.01 3.21 44.69
N PRO A 24 -70.35 3.50 43.55
CA PRO A 24 -69.28 2.64 43.04
C PRO A 24 -68.10 2.64 44.02
N LYS A 25 -67.61 1.44 44.40
CA LYS A 25 -66.39 1.27 45.19
C LYS A 25 -65.17 1.71 44.36
N PRO A 26 -64.23 2.50 44.94
CA PRO A 26 -63.05 2.95 44.20
C PRO A 26 -62.09 1.79 43.91
N PRO A 27 -61.37 1.81 42.77
CA PRO A 27 -60.40 0.77 42.42
C PRO A 27 -59.25 0.77 43.43
N LYS A 28 -58.89 -0.42 43.93
CA LYS A 28 -57.72 -0.59 44.80
C LYS A 28 -56.45 -0.42 43.97
N LYS A 29 -55.65 0.60 44.28
CA LYS A 29 -54.30 0.80 43.73
C LYS A 29 -53.45 -0.46 43.91
N THR A 30 -52.66 -0.80 42.89
CA THR A 30 -51.77 -1.98 42.94
C THR A 30 -50.63 -1.76 43.93
N LYS A 31 -50.04 -2.86 44.44
CA LYS A 31 -48.95 -2.81 45.44
C LYS A 31 -47.74 -1.98 44.97
N GLU A 32 -47.45 -1.98 43.66
CA GLU A 32 -46.41 -1.13 43.05
C GLU A 32 -46.72 0.36 43.14
N GLU A 33 -47.98 0.75 42.95
CA GLU A 33 -48.41 2.15 43.01
C GLU A 33 -48.33 2.69 44.45
N ILE A 34 -48.66 1.85 45.43
CA ILE A 34 -48.54 2.16 46.86
C ILE A 34 -47.05 2.24 47.29
N MET A 35 -46.19 1.38 46.74
CA MET A 35 -44.75 1.41 47.04
C MET A 35 -44.06 2.67 46.47
N LYS A 36 -44.46 3.12 45.28
CA LYS A 36 -43.97 4.40 44.71
C LYS A 36 -44.43 5.62 45.51
N GLU A 37 -45.66 5.61 46.04
CA GLU A 37 -46.21 6.71 46.85
C GLU A 37 -45.61 6.76 48.28
N LYS A 38 -45.22 5.61 48.83
CA LYS A 38 -44.65 5.49 50.20
C LYS A 38 -43.14 5.51 50.27
N THR A 39 -42.43 5.52 49.14
CA THR A 39 -40.98 5.75 49.16
C THR A 39 -40.78 7.24 49.41
N PRO A 40 -40.23 7.66 50.56
CA PRO A 40 -40.04 9.07 50.85
C PRO A 40 -39.19 9.67 49.73
N LYS A 41 -39.67 10.76 49.11
CA LYS A 41 -38.84 11.59 48.24
C LYS A 41 -37.75 12.20 49.10
N GLY A 42 -36.67 11.45 49.30
CA GLY A 42 -35.42 12.01 49.77
C GLY A 42 -35.05 13.16 48.85
N LYS A 43 -34.41 14.18 49.42
CA LYS A 43 -33.74 15.26 48.71
C LYS A 43 -32.53 14.73 47.92
N LEU A 44 -32.72 13.64 47.17
CA LEU A 44 -31.76 13.19 46.19
C LEU A 44 -32.01 14.08 44.96
N GLU A 45 -31.52 15.30 45.11
CA GLU A 45 -31.28 16.25 44.03
C GLU A 45 -30.58 15.49 42.90
N ASP A 46 -31.10 15.66 41.68
CA ASP A 46 -30.55 15.30 40.38
C ASP A 46 -29.42 14.24 40.38
N ASP A 47 -29.62 13.14 39.65
CA ASP A 47 -28.58 12.17 39.27
C ASP A 47 -27.49 12.83 38.40
N LYS A 48 -26.80 13.85 38.93
CA LYS A 48 -25.55 14.35 38.42
C LYS A 48 -24.52 13.28 38.76
N PRO A 49 -23.79 12.76 37.77
CA PRO A 49 -22.67 11.87 38.03
C PRO A 49 -21.80 12.48 39.14
N TYR A 50 -21.52 11.72 40.20
CA TYR A 50 -20.68 12.18 41.30
C TYR A 50 -19.31 12.59 40.76
N GLU A 51 -19.02 13.89 40.76
CA GLU A 51 -17.70 14.42 40.43
C GLU A 51 -16.84 14.44 41.69
N ASP A 52 -15.82 13.58 41.75
CA ASP A 52 -14.88 13.55 42.87
C ASP A 52 -14.04 14.85 42.93
N PRO A 53 -14.14 15.65 44.00
CA PRO A 53 -13.42 16.92 44.13
C PRO A 53 -11.89 16.78 44.21
N TYR A 54 -11.38 15.59 44.49
CA TYR A 54 -9.94 15.33 44.69
C TYR A 54 -9.28 14.64 43.50
N LEU A 55 -10.04 14.22 42.49
CA LEU A 55 -9.47 13.77 41.24
C LEU A 55 -8.96 14.98 40.44
N PRO A 56 -7.69 14.99 40.00
CA PRO A 56 -7.21 15.98 39.05
C PRO A 56 -8.09 15.92 37.81
N ARG A 57 -8.85 16.98 37.51
CA ARG A 57 -9.60 17.07 36.26
C ARG A 57 -8.59 16.90 35.13
N HIS A 58 -8.83 15.95 34.23
CA HIS A 58 -8.01 15.82 33.03
C HIS A 58 -8.00 17.19 32.31
N PRO A 59 -6.83 17.68 31.87
CA PRO A 59 -6.69 19.03 31.31
C PRO A 59 -7.51 19.26 30.03
N GLY A 60 -8.05 18.19 29.43
CA GLY A 60 -9.04 18.26 28.35
C GLY A 60 -10.34 17.61 28.81
N GLY A 61 -11.43 18.36 28.74
CA GLY A 61 -12.79 17.88 28.99
C GLY A 61 -13.16 16.78 27.99
N VAL A 62 -12.93 15.53 28.38
CA VAL A 62 -13.48 14.36 27.71
C VAL A 62 -14.97 14.29 28.00
N ASN A 63 -15.79 14.37 26.96
CA ASN A 63 -17.22 14.15 27.10
C ASN A 63 -17.45 12.69 27.53
N PRO A 64 -18.04 12.42 28.72
CA PRO A 64 -18.19 11.05 29.23
C PRO A 64 -19.17 10.20 28.41
N ILE A 65 -20.00 10.83 27.59
CA ILE A 65 -21.02 10.16 26.76
C ILE A 65 -20.48 9.83 25.36
N THR A 66 -19.74 10.76 24.74
CA THR A 66 -19.23 10.61 23.36
C THR A 66 -17.76 10.20 23.31
N GLY A 67 -17.04 10.28 24.43
CA GLY A 67 -15.58 10.08 24.50
C GLY A 67 -14.78 11.17 23.80
N GLU A 68 -15.42 12.22 23.28
CA GLU A 68 -14.76 13.27 22.53
C GLU A 68 -13.92 14.16 23.45
N VAL A 69 -12.63 14.25 23.13
CA VAL A 69 -11.69 15.14 23.83
C VAL A 69 -11.82 16.53 23.23
N ASN A 70 -12.29 17.50 24.00
CA ASN A 70 -12.25 18.89 23.54
C ASN A 70 -10.80 19.41 23.61
N LEU A 71 -10.12 19.44 22.46
CA LEU A 71 -8.76 19.94 22.34
C LEU A 71 -8.76 21.43 21.98
N PRO A 72 -7.86 22.25 22.56
CA PRO A 72 -7.69 23.62 22.09
C PRO A 72 -7.28 23.63 20.61
N PRO A 73 -7.68 24.64 19.82
CA PRO A 73 -7.46 24.66 18.37
C PRO A 73 -6.00 24.40 17.96
N ALA A 74 -5.04 24.95 18.71
CA ALA A 74 -3.62 24.75 18.47
C ALA A 74 -3.18 23.28 18.63
N ALA A 75 -3.71 22.57 19.64
CA ALA A 75 -3.42 21.15 19.86
C ALA A 75 -4.05 20.28 18.76
N LEU A 76 -5.24 20.65 18.28
CA LEU A 76 -5.91 19.97 17.18
C LEU A 76 -5.10 20.12 15.87
N SER A 77 -4.63 21.33 15.55
CA SER A 77 -3.76 21.55 14.38
C SER A 77 -2.47 20.73 14.47
N LYS A 78 -1.83 20.68 15.65
CA LYS A 78 -0.65 19.84 15.86
C LYS A 78 -0.95 18.36 15.70
N LEU A 79 -2.09 17.88 16.22
CA LEU A 79 -2.52 16.49 16.03
C LEU A 79 -2.74 16.17 14.55
N ARG A 80 -3.34 17.08 13.77
CA ARG A 80 -3.49 16.91 12.31
C ARG A 80 -2.13 16.81 11.61
N GLN A 81 -1.16 17.66 11.95
CA GLN A 81 0.20 17.59 11.41
C GLN A 81 0.88 16.25 11.75
N LEU A 82 0.76 15.78 12.99
CA LEU A 82 1.31 14.50 13.44
C LEU A 82 0.60 13.28 12.81
N SER A 83 -0.70 13.40 12.55
CA SER A 83 -1.48 12.39 11.82
C SER A 83 -1.07 12.34 10.35
N LEU A 84 -0.78 13.49 9.73
CA LEU A 84 -0.26 13.55 8.36
C LEU A 84 1.08 12.80 8.22
N ILE A 85 1.97 12.91 9.22
CA ILE A 85 3.22 12.13 9.27
C ILE A 85 2.93 10.62 9.25
N SER A 86 1.97 10.15 10.05
CA SER A 86 1.60 8.73 10.06
C SER A 86 0.93 8.27 8.77
N LEU A 87 0.15 9.14 8.13
CA LEU A 87 -0.41 8.85 6.81
C LEU A 87 0.71 8.70 5.77
N ALA A 88 1.72 9.58 5.81
CA ALA A 88 2.89 9.51 4.96
C ALA A 88 3.68 8.20 5.14
N ALA A 89 3.95 7.82 6.41
CA ALA A 89 4.72 6.63 6.73
C ALA A 89 4.04 5.32 6.30
N ASN A 90 2.71 5.29 6.31
CA ASN A 90 1.92 4.10 5.97
C ASN A 90 1.41 4.10 4.51
N SER A 91 1.62 5.19 3.77
CA SER A 91 1.13 5.30 2.39
C SER A 91 1.88 4.32 1.49
N THR A 92 1.13 3.48 0.79
CA THR A 92 1.68 2.49 -0.17
C THR A 92 1.78 3.08 -1.59
N SER A 93 1.17 4.24 -1.83
CA SER A 93 0.98 4.86 -3.15
C SER A 93 2.20 5.66 -3.61
N ASN A 94 3.39 5.05 -3.59
CA ASN A 94 4.65 5.66 -4.07
C ASN A 94 4.89 7.09 -3.53
N ARG A 95 4.60 7.30 -2.24
CA ARG A 95 4.72 8.60 -1.56
C ARG A 95 3.85 9.74 -2.13
N GLN A 96 2.82 9.42 -2.91
CA GLN A 96 1.80 10.36 -3.36
C GLN A 96 0.50 10.11 -2.59
N ILE A 97 0.03 11.12 -1.87
CA ILE A 97 -1.22 11.05 -1.10
C ILE A 97 -2.28 11.89 -1.81
N PRO A 98 -3.36 11.28 -2.33
CA PRO A 98 -4.49 12.02 -2.89
C PRO A 98 -5.14 12.92 -1.84
N TYR A 99 -5.58 14.11 -2.25
CA TYR A 99 -6.23 15.07 -1.36
C TYR A 99 -7.48 14.49 -0.70
N ALA A 100 -8.27 13.70 -1.44
CA ALA A 100 -9.46 13.04 -0.90
C ALA A 100 -9.14 12.12 0.29
N GLU A 101 -8.07 11.33 0.18
CA GLU A 101 -7.60 10.44 1.25
C GLU A 101 -7.09 11.26 2.45
N ALA A 102 -6.26 12.27 2.21
CA ALA A 102 -5.74 13.13 3.26
C ALA A 102 -6.85 13.91 4.01
N MET A 103 -7.82 14.46 3.28
CA MET A 103 -8.96 15.17 3.88
C MET A 103 -9.83 14.23 4.71
N GLN A 104 -10.12 13.02 4.21
CA GLN A 104 -10.89 12.03 4.96
C GLN A 104 -10.16 11.62 6.24
N TYR A 105 -8.86 11.34 6.15
CA TYR A 105 -8.05 10.91 7.28
C TYR A 105 -7.91 12.00 8.35
N LEU A 106 -7.71 13.26 7.94
CA LEU A 106 -7.54 14.41 8.84
C LEU A 106 -8.87 15.06 9.26
N ARG A 107 -10.00 14.57 8.74
CA ARG A 107 -11.35 15.11 8.93
C ARG A 107 -11.42 16.60 8.60
N LEU A 108 -11.04 16.92 7.37
CA LEU A 108 -11.07 18.28 6.80
C LEU A 108 -12.19 18.38 5.77
N ASN A 109 -12.84 19.54 5.73
CA ASN A 109 -13.97 19.79 4.83
C ASN A 109 -13.59 20.63 3.62
N SER A 110 -12.36 21.17 3.62
CA SER A 110 -11.88 22.09 2.59
C SER A 110 -10.46 21.74 2.18
N VAL A 111 -10.20 21.83 0.88
CA VAL A 111 -8.84 21.71 0.31
C VAL A 111 -7.92 22.79 0.88
N ARG A 112 -8.46 23.99 1.14
CA ARG A 112 -7.66 25.09 1.69
C ARG A 112 -7.11 24.75 3.08
N GLU A 113 -7.93 24.15 3.93
CA GLU A 113 -7.50 23.71 5.26
C GLU A 113 -6.43 22.61 5.18
N LEU A 114 -6.54 21.72 4.18
CA LEU A 114 -5.52 20.70 3.94
C LEU A 114 -4.20 21.36 3.53
N GLU A 115 -4.21 22.26 2.56
CA GLU A 115 -3.02 22.97 2.10
C GLU A 115 -2.35 23.74 3.24
N ASP A 116 -3.11 24.46 4.06
CA ASP A 116 -2.58 25.21 5.21
C ASP A 116 -1.93 24.26 6.23
N VAL A 117 -2.53 23.10 6.54
CA VAL A 117 -1.93 22.08 7.45
C VAL A 117 -0.63 21.50 6.88
N VAL A 118 -0.59 21.22 5.57
CA VAL A 118 0.61 20.68 4.90
C VAL A 118 1.71 21.73 4.88
N ILE A 119 1.37 22.98 4.56
CA ILE A 119 2.30 24.12 4.57
C ILE A 119 2.90 24.28 5.97
N ASP A 120 2.09 24.31 7.01
CA ASP A 120 2.56 24.41 8.40
C ASP A 120 3.49 23.25 8.77
N ALA A 121 3.17 22.02 8.35
CA ALA A 121 4.02 20.85 8.58
C ALA A 121 5.38 20.96 7.87
N ILE A 122 5.42 21.54 6.66
CA ILE A 122 6.67 21.83 5.94
C ILE A 122 7.48 22.92 6.64
N TYR A 123 6.83 23.98 7.12
CA TYR A 123 7.50 25.05 7.87
C TYR A 123 8.10 24.54 9.18
N ASN A 124 7.37 23.69 9.90
CA ASN A 124 7.83 23.03 11.13
C ASN A 124 8.85 21.91 10.90
N LYS A 125 9.22 21.63 9.64
CA LYS A 125 10.16 20.56 9.25
C LYS A 125 9.72 19.15 9.66
N PHE A 126 8.41 18.95 9.80
CA PHE A 126 7.84 17.62 10.03
C PHE A 126 7.81 16.79 8.75
N ILE A 127 7.65 17.43 7.59
CA ILE A 127 7.67 16.76 6.30
C ILE A 127 8.45 17.60 5.28
N LYS A 128 9.01 16.94 4.27
CA LYS A 128 9.42 17.55 3.00
C LYS A 128 8.45 17.07 1.95
N ALA A 129 7.69 17.98 1.37
CA ALA A 129 6.64 17.63 0.43
C ALA A 129 6.42 18.73 -0.61
N ARG A 130 5.80 18.34 -1.72
CA ARG A 130 5.32 19.21 -2.79
C ARG A 130 3.81 19.05 -2.92
N LEU A 131 3.11 20.17 -3.05
CA LEU A 131 1.67 20.22 -3.26
C LEU A 131 1.39 20.37 -4.77
N ASP A 132 0.56 19.48 -5.32
CA ASP A 132 0.00 19.64 -6.66
C ASP A 132 -1.50 19.90 -6.57
N SER A 133 -1.88 21.18 -6.56
CA SER A 133 -3.30 21.58 -6.52
C SER A 133 -4.04 21.25 -7.83
N LYS A 134 -3.37 21.01 -8.96
CA LYS A 134 -4.04 20.60 -10.21
C LYS A 134 -4.29 19.10 -10.22
N GLY A 135 -3.29 18.32 -9.84
CA GLY A 135 -3.35 16.86 -9.72
C GLY A 135 -4.11 16.37 -8.49
N GLN A 136 -4.36 17.25 -7.51
CA GLN A 136 -5.03 16.93 -6.23
C GLN A 136 -4.30 15.85 -5.44
N PHE A 137 -2.97 15.93 -5.36
CA PHE A 137 -2.15 15.07 -4.52
C PHE A 137 -0.98 15.80 -3.85
N ILE A 138 -0.50 15.22 -2.76
CA ILE A 138 0.66 15.66 -1.99
C ILE A 138 1.76 14.65 -2.27
N GLU A 139 2.89 15.10 -2.83
CA GLU A 139 4.06 14.27 -3.03
C GLU A 139 5.02 14.46 -1.85
N ILE A 140 5.31 13.39 -1.11
CA ILE A 140 6.11 13.44 0.10
C ILE A 140 7.49 12.87 -0.19
N ASP A 141 8.53 13.66 0.01
CA ASP A 141 9.91 13.22 -0.18
C ASP A 141 10.48 12.64 1.12
N ASP A 142 10.13 13.21 2.28
CA ASP A 142 10.68 12.86 3.59
C ASP A 142 9.71 13.22 4.71
N TRP A 143 9.81 12.54 5.85
CA TRP A 143 8.98 12.80 7.04
C TRP A 143 9.75 12.52 8.33
N ALA A 144 9.41 13.28 9.37
CA ALA A 144 9.94 13.09 10.70
C ALA A 144 9.37 11.80 11.34
N SER A 145 10.14 11.15 12.21
CA SER A 145 9.61 10.05 13.02
C SER A 145 8.71 10.59 14.13
N ARG A 146 7.50 10.04 14.26
CA ARG A 146 6.55 10.42 15.31
C ARG A 146 6.75 9.58 16.57
N ASP A 147 6.55 8.27 16.44
CA ASP A 147 6.60 7.31 17.54
C ASP A 147 7.31 6.02 17.10
N THR A 148 8.21 5.51 17.93
CA THR A 148 8.82 4.18 17.75
C THR A 148 8.46 3.31 18.94
N PRO A 149 7.31 2.62 18.92
CA PRO A 149 6.92 1.78 20.04
C PRO A 149 7.81 0.53 20.10
N ILE A 150 8.10 0.06 21.31
CA ILE A 150 9.13 -0.98 21.55
C ILE A 150 8.86 -2.30 20.79
N ASN A 151 7.59 -2.60 20.54
CA ASN A 151 7.15 -3.76 19.77
C ASN A 151 7.49 -3.70 18.28
N THR A 152 7.77 -2.51 17.71
CA THR A 152 8.16 -2.35 16.30
C THR A 152 9.65 -2.51 16.06
N ILE A 153 10.47 -2.47 17.12
CA ILE A 153 11.93 -2.59 17.02
C ILE A 153 12.36 -3.90 16.34
N PRO A 154 11.80 -5.08 16.66
CA PRO A 154 12.15 -6.32 15.97
C PRO A 154 11.87 -6.26 14.45
N THR A 155 10.76 -5.63 14.05
CA THR A 155 10.43 -5.45 12.63
C THR A 155 11.44 -4.53 11.94
N ILE A 156 11.84 -3.43 12.59
CA ILE A 156 12.87 -2.52 12.07
C ILE A 156 14.19 -3.28 11.86
N ILE A 157 14.63 -4.07 12.85
CA ILE A 157 15.85 -4.90 12.74
C ILE A 157 15.74 -5.88 11.57
N ALA A 158 14.58 -6.54 11.41
CA ALA A 158 14.36 -7.47 10.30
C ALA A 158 14.47 -6.78 8.95
N THR A 159 13.81 -5.62 8.77
CA THR A 159 13.87 -4.86 7.50
C THR A 159 15.29 -4.40 7.15
N LEU A 160 16.08 -3.95 8.14
CA LEU A 160 17.47 -3.54 7.94
C LEU A 160 18.37 -4.74 7.62
N SER A 161 18.18 -5.86 8.31
CA SER A 161 18.93 -7.10 8.05
C SER A 161 18.64 -7.64 6.65
N ASP A 162 17.37 -7.65 6.24
CA ASP A 162 16.96 -8.06 4.90
C ASP A 162 17.55 -7.12 3.83
N PHE A 163 17.59 -5.81 4.10
CA PHE A 163 18.22 -4.85 3.21
C PHE A 163 19.74 -5.09 3.08
N ALA A 164 20.43 -5.29 4.21
CA ALA A 164 21.86 -5.61 4.20
C ALA A 164 22.15 -6.89 3.40
N ARG A 165 21.34 -7.93 3.59
CA ARG A 165 21.45 -9.18 2.80
C ARG A 165 21.27 -8.92 1.31
N ARG A 166 20.24 -8.17 0.90
CA ARG A 166 20.01 -7.83 -0.52
C ARG A 166 21.21 -7.09 -1.13
N VAL A 167 21.82 -6.17 -0.39
CA VAL A 167 23.00 -5.43 -0.87
C VAL A 167 24.19 -6.37 -1.06
N GLU A 168 24.41 -7.30 -0.12
CA GLU A 168 25.48 -8.29 -0.23
C GLU A 168 25.24 -9.25 -1.41
N ASP A 169 24.00 -9.68 -1.63
CA ASP A 169 23.64 -10.51 -2.79
C ASP A 169 23.93 -9.78 -4.10
N VAL A 170 23.52 -8.51 -4.24
CA VAL A 170 23.79 -7.69 -5.43
C VAL A 170 25.29 -7.52 -5.65
N ARG A 171 26.04 -7.26 -4.58
CA ARG A 171 27.50 -7.13 -4.63
C ARG A 171 28.15 -8.43 -5.11
N ASN A 172 27.77 -9.57 -4.56
CA ASN A 172 28.33 -10.87 -4.92
C ASN A 172 28.03 -11.21 -6.37
N ASN A 173 26.79 -11.01 -6.82
CA ASN A 173 26.42 -11.19 -8.23
C ASN A 173 27.26 -10.29 -9.15
N ALA A 174 27.48 -9.03 -8.78
CA ALA A 174 28.31 -8.12 -9.57
C ALA A 174 29.78 -8.56 -9.65
N VAL A 175 30.32 -9.12 -8.57
CA VAL A 175 31.70 -9.67 -8.52
C VAL A 175 31.80 -10.94 -9.37
N GLU A 176 30.84 -11.85 -9.28
CA GLU A 176 30.81 -13.06 -10.12
C GLU A 176 30.71 -12.71 -11.60
N ASP A 177 29.85 -11.76 -11.96
CA ASP A 177 29.71 -11.28 -13.34
C ASP A 177 30.99 -10.59 -13.85
N ALA A 178 31.70 -9.85 -12.98
CA ALA A 178 32.99 -9.26 -13.32
C ALA A 178 34.04 -10.36 -13.59
N ASN A 179 34.18 -11.32 -12.67
CA ASN A 179 35.12 -12.43 -12.79
C ASN A 179 34.84 -13.28 -14.04
N ARG A 180 33.56 -13.51 -14.36
CA ARG A 180 33.15 -14.24 -15.57
C ARG A 180 33.58 -13.51 -16.84
N ARG A 181 33.40 -12.18 -16.88
CA ARG A 181 33.84 -11.35 -18.01
C ARG A 181 35.36 -11.34 -18.15
N ASP A 182 36.09 -11.21 -17.05
CA ASP A 182 37.55 -11.23 -17.07
C ASP A 182 38.09 -12.59 -17.55
N ALA A 183 37.51 -13.69 -17.07
CA ALA A 183 37.85 -15.03 -17.54
C ALA A 183 37.57 -15.22 -19.04
N GLN A 184 36.44 -14.69 -19.53
CA GLN A 184 36.10 -14.73 -20.95
C GLN A 184 37.12 -13.92 -21.79
N VAL A 185 37.48 -12.71 -21.36
CA VAL A 185 38.48 -11.87 -22.05
C VAL A 185 39.84 -12.56 -22.10
N VAL A 186 40.28 -13.18 -21.00
CA VAL A 186 41.54 -13.94 -20.95
C VAL A 186 41.49 -15.15 -21.89
N ALA A 187 40.37 -15.89 -21.90
CA ALA A 187 40.19 -17.04 -22.78
C ALA A 187 40.20 -16.63 -24.26
N ASP A 188 39.50 -15.55 -24.61
CA ASP A 188 39.44 -15.04 -25.98
C ASP A 188 40.81 -14.51 -26.44
N ARG A 189 41.53 -13.78 -25.58
CA ARG A 189 42.90 -13.36 -25.87
C ARG A 189 43.81 -14.55 -26.14
N LYS A 190 43.70 -15.63 -25.35
CA LYS A 190 44.48 -16.85 -25.56
C LYS A 190 44.12 -17.54 -26.88
N ARG A 191 42.83 -17.61 -27.24
CA ARG A 191 42.37 -18.17 -28.53
C ARG A 191 42.92 -17.39 -29.71
N VAL A 192 42.88 -16.06 -29.66
CA VAL A 192 43.43 -15.20 -30.71
C VAL A 192 44.93 -15.42 -30.85
N GLN A 193 45.69 -15.44 -29.75
CA GLN A 193 47.13 -15.71 -29.78
C GLN A 193 47.47 -17.09 -30.37
N GLN A 194 46.68 -18.12 -30.04
CA GLN A 194 46.86 -19.46 -30.60
C GLN A 194 46.59 -19.49 -32.11
N ALA A 195 45.49 -18.88 -32.55
CA ALA A 195 45.15 -18.79 -33.97
C ALA A 195 46.20 -18.00 -34.78
N GLU A 196 46.73 -16.91 -34.21
CA GLU A 196 47.83 -16.14 -34.83
C GLU A 196 49.11 -16.98 -34.95
N ALA A 197 49.47 -17.74 -33.91
CA ALA A 197 50.65 -18.62 -33.92
C ALA A 197 50.50 -19.75 -34.95
N GLU A 198 49.32 -20.38 -35.04
CA GLU A 198 49.01 -21.40 -36.04
C GLU A 198 49.08 -20.84 -37.46
N LEU A 199 48.53 -19.64 -37.69
CA LEU A 199 48.57 -18.98 -38.99
C LEU A 199 50.00 -18.61 -39.39
N ALA A 200 50.83 -18.15 -38.46
CA ALA A 200 52.25 -17.89 -38.69
C ALA A 200 53.03 -19.17 -39.02
N ALA A 201 52.79 -20.25 -38.29
CA ALA A 201 53.40 -21.56 -38.56
C ALA A 201 52.98 -22.11 -39.93
N ALA A 202 51.69 -22.01 -40.28
CA ALA A 202 51.16 -22.44 -41.58
C ALA A 202 51.77 -21.63 -42.74
N ARG A 203 51.94 -20.31 -42.57
CA ARG A 203 52.63 -19.46 -43.57
C ARG A 203 54.08 -19.90 -43.77
N LYS A 204 54.83 -20.11 -42.67
CA LYS A 204 56.21 -20.57 -42.75
C LYS A 204 56.33 -21.93 -43.45
N ALA A 205 55.45 -22.88 -43.14
CA ALA A 205 55.43 -24.19 -43.79
C ALA A 205 55.09 -24.10 -45.28
N LEU A 206 54.19 -23.19 -45.66
CA LEU A 206 53.88 -22.91 -47.06
C LEU A 206 55.11 -22.36 -47.79
N ASP A 207 55.78 -21.36 -47.23
CA ASP A 207 56.99 -20.76 -47.82
C ASP A 207 58.10 -21.81 -47.99
N GLU A 208 58.34 -22.67 -46.99
CA GLU A 208 59.30 -23.79 -47.07
C GLU A 208 58.93 -24.77 -48.20
N SER A 209 57.65 -25.12 -48.33
CA SER A 209 57.18 -26.02 -49.40
C SER A 209 57.35 -25.43 -50.80
N VAL A 210 57.13 -24.12 -50.96
CA VAL A 210 57.30 -23.41 -52.24
C VAL A 210 58.78 -23.37 -52.62
N MET A 211 59.66 -23.06 -51.66
CA MET A 211 61.11 -23.05 -51.89
C MET A 211 61.65 -24.45 -52.25
N ALA A 212 61.17 -25.50 -51.58
CA ALA A 212 61.51 -26.88 -51.93
C ALA A 212 61.06 -27.28 -53.35
N THR A 213 59.90 -26.77 -53.79
CA THR A 213 59.40 -27.01 -55.16
C THR A 213 60.22 -26.24 -56.20
N MET A 214 60.66 -25.01 -55.90
CA MET A 214 61.51 -24.24 -56.82
C MET A 214 62.94 -24.78 -56.92
N ASN A 215 63.48 -25.34 -55.83
CA ASN A 215 64.83 -25.91 -55.82
C ASN A 215 64.93 -27.32 -56.45
N SER A 216 63.79 -27.96 -56.72
CA SER A 216 63.73 -29.30 -57.34
C SER A 216 63.51 -29.29 -58.86
N HIS A 217 63.60 -28.13 -59.51
CA HIS A 217 63.55 -28.06 -60.98
C HIS A 217 64.95 -28.21 -61.59
N GLU A 218 65.38 -29.47 -61.79
CA GLU A 218 66.39 -29.83 -62.78
C GLU A 218 65.76 -29.79 -64.19
N PRO A 219 66.41 -29.24 -65.24
CA PRO A 219 65.85 -29.26 -66.59
C PRO A 219 66.10 -30.63 -67.21
N THR A 220 65.14 -31.55 -67.09
CA THR A 220 65.17 -32.79 -67.89
C THR A 220 63.89 -32.97 -68.69
N THR A 221 64.14 -33.35 -69.94
CA THR A 221 63.25 -33.44 -71.07
C THR A 221 62.27 -34.61 -70.94
N SER A 222 61.03 -34.35 -71.37
CA SER A 222 60.12 -35.28 -72.06
C SER A 222 60.17 -36.76 -71.66
N THR A 223 59.17 -37.22 -70.88
CA THR A 223 58.35 -38.37 -71.31
C THR A 223 56.91 -38.24 -70.82
N ARG A 224 56.00 -38.07 -71.78
CA ARG A 224 54.55 -38.18 -71.65
C ARG A 224 54.18 -39.63 -71.34
N SER A 225 53.63 -39.88 -70.15
CA SER A 225 52.86 -41.10 -69.85
C SER A 225 51.45 -40.71 -69.39
N LYS A 226 50.45 -41.19 -70.14
CA LYS A 226 49.02 -40.99 -69.88
C LYS A 226 48.60 -41.87 -68.69
N PRO A 227 47.86 -41.36 -67.69
CA PRO A 227 47.07 -42.20 -66.82
C PRO A 227 45.66 -42.43 -67.41
N SER A 228 45.23 -43.69 -67.34
CA SER A 228 43.91 -44.18 -67.72
C SER A 228 42.83 -43.66 -66.77
N ARG A 229 41.68 -43.28 -67.35
CA ARG A 229 40.43 -42.99 -66.62
C ARG A 229 39.95 -44.26 -65.91
N SER A 230 39.71 -44.18 -64.61
CA SER A 230 38.76 -45.05 -63.92
C SER A 230 37.84 -44.23 -63.01
N ALA A 231 36.66 -44.77 -62.81
CA ALA A 231 35.41 -44.06 -62.64
C ALA A 231 35.14 -43.51 -61.23
N ARG A 232 34.69 -42.25 -61.24
CA ARG A 232 33.69 -41.59 -60.37
C ARG A 232 32.85 -42.49 -59.45
N GLN A 233 32.95 -42.29 -58.13
CA GLN A 233 31.82 -42.40 -57.19
C GLN A 233 31.84 -41.25 -56.18
N ARG A 234 30.77 -40.45 -56.17
CA ARG A 234 30.44 -39.43 -55.13
C ARG A 234 29.68 -40.14 -54.01
N PRO A 235 29.89 -39.74 -52.76
CA PRO A 235 28.81 -39.71 -51.78
C PRO A 235 28.36 -38.27 -51.51
N SER A 236 27.05 -38.13 -51.34
CA SER A 236 26.25 -36.94 -51.10
C SER A 236 26.50 -36.28 -49.74
N GLN A 237 26.48 -34.95 -49.74
CA GLN A 237 26.31 -34.11 -48.56
C GLN A 237 24.95 -34.39 -47.89
N ALA A 238 24.94 -34.44 -46.55
CA ALA A 238 23.74 -34.29 -45.74
C ALA A 238 24.04 -33.29 -44.60
N THR A 239 23.41 -32.13 -44.68
CA THR A 239 23.14 -31.22 -43.55
C THR A 239 22.07 -31.81 -42.64
N PRO A 240 22.10 -31.49 -41.33
CA PRO A 240 20.92 -30.85 -40.71
C PRO A 240 21.37 -29.64 -39.86
N ALA A 241 20.81 -28.45 -40.04
CA ALA A 241 19.48 -28.00 -39.62
C ALA A 241 19.30 -27.98 -38.09
N SER A 242 19.45 -26.76 -37.56
CA SER A 242 18.91 -26.18 -36.33
C SER A 242 17.76 -26.93 -35.64
N LYS A 243 17.88 -27.05 -34.32
CA LYS A 243 16.84 -26.71 -33.34
C LYS A 243 17.50 -26.09 -32.12
#